data_AF-A0A1E4GE08-F1
#
_entry.id   AF-A0A1E4GE08-F1
#
_cell.length_a   1.000
_cell.length_b   1.000
_cell.length_c   1.000
_cell.angle_alpha   90.00
_cell.angle_beta   90.00
_cell.angle_gamma   90.00
#
_symmetry.space_group_name_H-M   'P 1'
#
loop_
_entity.id
_entity.type
_entity.pdbx_description
1 polymer ?
#
loop_
_entity_poly.entity_id
_entity_poly.type
_entity_poly.pdbx_seq_one_letter_code
_entity_poly.pdbx_strand_id
1 'polypeptide(L)'
;MSTAIRRHHYKPEQGELSLWFGPDFRRYIYSGVPQSIYDGFVAAPSRGRYFNAIIKGRYACRLADPSELRNERRQAIRSAS
;
A
#
# COMPACT_ATOMS: atom_id res chain seq x y z
N MET A 1 -16.94 4.81 3.12
CA MET A 1 -16.27 4.28 1.90
C MET A 1 -15.40 3.11 2.27
N SER A 2 -15.64 1.91 1.71
CA SER A 2 -14.78 0.76 1.93
C SER A 2 -13.63 0.79 0.91
N THR A 3 -12.43 1.13 1.35
CA THR A 3 -11.25 1.12 0.48
C THR A 3 -10.76 -0.32 0.37
N ALA A 4 -10.91 -0.94 -0.79
CA ALA A 4 -10.43 -2.29 -1.03
C ALA A 4 -8.89 -2.30 -1.10
N ILE A 5 -8.25 -2.72 -0.01
CA ILE A 5 -6.80 -2.93 0.05
C ILE A 5 -6.51 -4.30 -0.54
N ARG A 6 -5.77 -4.34 -1.66
CA ARG A 6 -5.43 -5.58 -2.36
C ARG A 6 -4.12 -6.19 -1.89
N ARG A 7 -3.14 -5.35 -1.59
CA ARG A 7 -1.82 -5.76 -1.09
C ARG A 7 -1.34 -4.76 -0.04
N HIS A 8 -0.53 -5.25 0.88
CA HIS A 8 0.14 -4.46 1.90
C HIS A 8 1.57 -4.99 2.07
N HIS A 9 2.47 -4.13 2.49
CA HIS A 9 3.85 -4.48 2.80
C HIS A 9 4.39 -3.49 3.83
N TYR A 10 5.07 -3.98 4.86
CA TYR A 10 5.58 -3.16 5.94
C TYR A 10 7.08 -3.36 6.09
N LYS A 11 7.80 -2.25 6.27
CA LYS A 11 9.23 -2.21 6.54
C LYS A 11 9.46 -1.69 7.96
N PRO A 12 9.77 -2.57 8.94
CA PRO A 12 9.97 -2.15 10.33
C PRO A 12 11.16 -1.20 10.49
N GLU A 13 12.24 -1.44 9.74
CA GLU A 13 13.47 -0.62 9.74
C GLU A 13 13.20 0.87 9.45
N GLN A 14 12.18 1.16 8.63
CA GLN A 14 11.86 2.52 8.16
C GLN A 14 10.52 3.04 8.72
N GLY A 15 9.76 2.18 9.43
CA GLY A 15 8.37 2.48 9.79
C GLY A 15 7.50 2.80 8.57
N GLU A 16 7.74 2.12 7.45
CA GLU A 16 7.05 2.38 6.18
C GLU A 16 6.00 1.31 5.89
N LEU A 17 4.74 1.73 5.74
CA LEU A 17 3.63 0.89 5.32
C LEU A 17 3.24 1.22 3.87
N SER A 18 3.52 0.30 2.96
CA SER A 18 3.07 0.36 1.57
C SER A 18 1.71 -0.33 1.40
N LEU A 19 0.73 0.38 0.86
CA LEU A 19 -0.61 -0.14 0.58
C LEU A 19 -0.93 0.01 -0.90
N TRP A 20 -1.53 -1.03 -1.49
CA TRP A 20 -2.01 -1.02 -2.87
C TRP A 20 -3.54 -1.03 -2.87
N PHE A 21 -4.11 -0.01 -3.50
CA PHE A 21 -5.56 0.18 -3.58
C PHE A 21 -6.09 0.01 -5.01
N GLY A 22 -7.35 -0.39 -5.09
CA GLY A 22 -8.14 -0.37 -6.32
C GLY A 22 -7.69 -1.40 -7.39
N PRO A 23 -8.36 -1.41 -8.55
CA PRO A 23 -8.01 -2.29 -9.67
C PRO A 23 -6.64 -1.97 -10.28
N ASP A 24 -6.23 -0.69 -10.22
CA ASP A 24 -5.00 -0.21 -10.84
C ASP A 24 -3.74 -0.52 -10.04
N PHE A 25 -3.87 -1.04 -8.81
CA PHE A 25 -2.75 -1.30 -7.89
C PHE A 25 -1.89 -0.05 -7.64
N ARG A 26 -2.54 1.09 -7.39
CA ARG A 26 -1.83 2.32 -7.03
C ARG A 26 -1.16 2.14 -5.68
N ARG A 27 0.16 2.37 -5.62
CA ARG A 27 0.96 2.21 -4.40
C ARG A 27 0.98 3.50 -3.61
N TYR A 28 0.55 3.43 -2.36
CA TYR A 28 0.67 4.51 -1.38
C TYR A 28 1.64 4.09 -0.30
N ILE A 29 2.53 4.98 0.09
CA ILE A 29 3.50 4.76 1.17
C ILE A 29 3.12 5.67 2.33
N TYR A 30 2.93 5.07 3.49
CA TYR A 30 2.72 5.74 4.76
C TYR A 30 4.00 5.62 5.57
N SER A 31 4.60 6.76 5.92
CA SER A 31 5.84 6.82 6.68
C SER A 31 5.57 7.13 8.16
N GLY A 32 6.42 6.63 9.04
CA GLY A 32 6.28 6.81 10.49
C GLY A 32 5.18 5.95 11.11
N VAL A 33 4.80 4.84 10.46
CA VAL A 33 3.83 3.88 11.00
C VAL A 33 4.57 2.91 11.93
N PRO A 34 4.24 2.86 13.23
CA PRO A 34 4.85 1.90 14.15
C PRO A 34 4.44 0.45 13.85
N GLN A 35 5.29 -0.49 14.26
CA GLN A 35 5.03 -1.92 14.05
C GLN A 35 3.73 -2.37 14.72
N SER A 36 3.43 -1.89 15.93
CA SER A 36 2.18 -2.21 16.63
C SER A 36 0.91 -1.82 15.85
N ILE A 37 0.98 -0.76 15.05
CA ILE A 37 -0.12 -0.31 14.19
C ILE A 37 -0.25 -1.24 12.97
N TYR A 38 0.88 -1.71 12.43
CA TYR A 38 0.88 -2.71 11.39
C TYR A 38 0.32 -4.06 11.88
N ASP A 39 0.73 -4.53 13.06
CA ASP A 39 0.22 -5.76 13.65
C ASP A 39 -1.29 -5.68 13.89
N GLY A 40 -1.78 -4.55 14.43
CA GLY A 40 -3.21 -4.28 14.57
C GLY A 40 -3.95 -4.24 13.23
N PHE A 41 -3.33 -3.69 12.18
CA PHE A 41 -3.88 -3.69 10.83
C PHE A 41 -4.01 -5.10 10.24
N VAL A 42 -3.01 -5.97 10.46
CA VAL A 42 -3.02 -7.35 9.98
C VAL A 42 -4.05 -8.20 10.72
N ALA A 43 -4.17 -8.01 12.04
CA ALA A 43 -5.12 -8.72 12.89
C ALA A 43 -6.57 -8.24 12.74
N ALA A 44 -6.80 -7.06 12.17
CA ALA A 44 -8.14 -6.48 12.08
C ALA A 44 -9.07 -7.30 11.16
N PRO A 45 -10.34 -7.51 11.58
CA PRO A 45 -11.33 -8.24 10.78
C PRO A 45 -11.68 -7.52 9.47
N SER A 46 -11.50 -6.19 9.44
CA SER A 46 -11.63 -5.39 8.23
C SER A 46 -10.47 -4.40 8.13
N ARG A 47 -9.52 -4.73 7.26
CA ARG A 47 -8.36 -3.89 6.92
C ARG A 47 -8.76 -2.49 6.48
N GLY A 48 -9.83 -2.37 5.68
CA GLY A 48 -10.34 -1.08 5.23
C GLY A 48 -10.89 -0.23 6.38
N ARG A 49 -11.61 -0.83 7.34
CA ARG A 49 -12.13 -0.11 8.51
C ARG A 49 -10.99 0.34 9.44
N TYR A 50 -10.04 -0.55 9.71
CA TYR A 50 -8.85 -0.22 10.52
C TYR A 50 -8.05 0.90 9.88
N PHE A 51 -7.79 0.81 8.58
CA PHE A 51 -7.10 1.85 7.83
C PHE A 51 -7.80 3.21 7.97
N ASN A 52 -9.12 3.28 7.76
CA ASN A 52 -9.85 4.54 7.85
C ASN A 52 -9.88 5.11 9.29
N ALA A 53 -9.89 4.26 10.32
CA ALA A 53 -9.96 4.69 11.71
C ALA A 53 -8.61 5.07 12.31
N ILE A 54 -7.54 4.34 11.96
CA ILE A 54 -6.24 4.43 12.63
C ILE A 54 -5.15 5.04 11.75
N ILE A 55 -5.18 4.83 10.44
CA ILE A 55 -4.05 5.20 9.56
C ILE A 55 -4.37 6.46 8.75
N LYS A 56 -5.58 6.54 8.18
CA LYS A 56 -6.00 7.64 7.30
C LYS A 56 -5.94 8.98 8.03
N GLY A 57 -5.16 9.92 7.47
CA GLY A 57 -5.01 11.27 8.02
C GLY A 57 -4.15 11.37 9.28
N ARG A 58 -3.61 10.27 9.80
CA ARG A 58 -2.72 10.27 10.98
C ARG A 58 -1.24 10.13 10.62
N TYR A 59 -0.95 9.53 9.47
CA TYR A 59 0.42 9.32 9.00
C TYR A 59 0.65 10.04 7.68
N ALA A 60 1.89 10.50 7.48
CA ALA A 60 2.32 11.11 6.24
C ALA A 60 2.14 10.10 5.10
N CYS A 61 1.30 10.45 4.14
CA CYS A 61 0.97 9.61 2.99
C CYS A 61 1.55 10.23 1.73
N ARG A 62 2.28 9.43 0.95
CA ARG A 62 2.67 9.79 -0.41
C ARG A 62 2.21 8.74 -1.41
N LEU A 63 1.73 9.20 -2.55
CA LEU A 63 1.54 8.33 -3.70
C LEU A 63 2.93 7.96 -4.24
N ALA A 64 3.24 6.68 -4.25
CA ALA A 64 4.48 6.12 -4.79
C ALA A 64 4.22 5.45 -6.14
N ASP A 65 3.26 5.97 -6.89
CA ASP A 65 2.88 5.47 -8.20
C ASP A 65 4.03 5.73 -9.18
N PRO A 66 4.62 4.67 -9.77
CA PRO A 66 5.49 4.79 -10.91
C PRO A 66 4.68 4.29 -12.11
N SER A 67 3.73 5.09 -12.59
CA SER A 67 2.99 4.78 -13.81
C SER A 67 3.91 4.54 -15.02
N GLU A 68 5.18 4.96 -14.95
CA GLU A 68 6.20 4.72 -15.99
C GLU A 68 6.79 3.28 -15.94
N LEU A 69 7.16 2.75 -14.77
CA LEU A 69 7.91 1.47 -14.68
C LEU A 69 7.06 0.21 -14.89
N ARG A 70 5.73 0.32 -14.82
CA ARG A 70 4.82 -0.82 -15.02
C ARG A 70 4.52 -1.08 -16.50
N ASN A 71 4.66 -0.08 -17.38
CA ASN A 71 4.57 -0.29 -18.82
C ASN A 71 5.78 -1.08 -19.35
N GLU A 72 6.99 -0.77 -18.90
CA GLU A 72 8.23 -1.40 -19.39
C GLU A 72 8.30 -2.90 -19.05
N ARG A 73 7.94 -3.30 -17.81
CA ARG A 73 7.94 -4.72 -17.42
C ARG A 73 6.84 -5.55 -18.09
N ARG A 74 5.76 -4.92 -18.59
CA ARG A 74 4.71 -5.60 -19.35
C ARG A 74 5.04 -5.67 -20.86
N GLN A 75 5.81 -4.71 -21.37
CA GLN A 75 6.34 -4.73 -22.74
C GLN A 75 7.51 -5.71 -22.90
N ALA A 76 8.42 -5.81 -21.94
CA ALA A 76 9.57 -6.73 -22.02
C ALA A 76 9.19 -8.23 -22.10
N ILE A 77 7.99 -8.61 -21.65
CA ILE A 77 7.49 -9.99 -21.75
C ILE A 77 6.79 -10.24 -23.10
N ARG A 78 6.35 -9.20 -23.82
CA ARG A 78 5.67 -9.31 -25.12
C ARG A 78 6.61 -9.19 -26.33
N SER A 79 7.84 -8.70 -26.15
CA SER A 79 8.85 -8.55 -27.21
C SER A 79 9.80 -9.74 -27.35
N ALA A 80 9.54 -10.85 -26.65
CA ALA A 80 10.32 -12.09 -26.73
C ALA A 80 9.58 -13.20 -27.51
N SER A 81 8.82 -12.83 -28.55
CA SER A 81 8.18 -13.76 -29.49
C SER A 81 8.45 -13.34 -30.92
#